data_AF-A0A534FEJ9-F1
#
_entry.id   AF-A0A534FEJ9-F1
#
_cell.length_a   1.000
_cell.length_b   1.000
_cell.length_c   1.000
_cell.angle_alpha   90.00
_cell.angle_beta   90.00
_cell.angle_gamma   90.00
#
_symmetry.space_group_name_H-M   'P 1'
#
loop_
_entity.id
_entity.type
_entity.pdbx_description
1 polymer ?
#
loop_
_entity_poly.entity_id
_entity_poly.type
_entity_poly.pdbx_seq_one_letter_code
_entity_poly.pdbx_strand_id
1 'polypeptide(L)'
;MTVVRTRRRPARRLPALACALVMLASCGGSSNTPLGTLVVTLSDTSGDFASYRAQIDSIALTNTNGTVWTLHPWLSGVSELADLAALTDGSELLVADAVPSGTYKSATLVLDYLSASVWVNLNGQAVAATVVDLKGNPPTTSSVTVTFDPSNQLTITSSKSSRLAVDIDLAASNSIDTSGSTPKVTVHPYAVMRPAPADASSMRARGLLVIVESASNDYISNTRPLTDQSSAVGAVTVSTDANTYFNVDGTAYTGASGLAAMAALTTNAPVAAYGTLGDLSGITPGFHATAVYAGTSLETLSDHVTGVVSARSGNTLTVHGAHLFQRLGAACAAYPDAFYNNATVTIGSATTVSQDGVMASGLTPASISVGQQLDVSGQCSVDSAGNLSLDAATCMVGGTPTPCQARLASSRIWGTLSSATPGSAVLDVLTIGNFAPAGFNFAGTGAPVANPAAYAVNTGTLDESGVAASTLLAVDGLVSPFGAAPPDFHATAIALGTATEQRLVVEWVNGGATAPFTSANTSGLVVDLSNANLGSVHHIVTVPGTLDLTRPGTYDLKLLPTSPPFTIVGAAQADLRLSIGSTTLTSGISVFHSASAFAAALSSTLNGTNKIYRLVAVGQLNAAANTFVASRISVALYE
;
A
#
# COMPACT_ATOMS: atom_id res chain seq x y z
N MET A 1 -23.97 43.36 -59.69
CA MET A 1 -25.21 42.56 -59.71
C MET A 1 -25.08 41.48 -58.66
N THR A 2 -25.96 41.53 -57.67
CA THR A 2 -25.94 40.85 -56.38
C THR A 2 -26.22 39.36 -56.49
N VAL A 3 -25.42 38.50 -55.86
CA VAL A 3 -25.89 37.20 -55.35
C VAL A 3 -25.20 36.87 -54.04
N VAL A 4 -26.00 36.88 -52.97
CA VAL A 4 -25.71 36.32 -51.65
C VAL A 4 -25.73 34.79 -51.75
N ARG A 5 -24.71 34.10 -51.22
CA ARG A 5 -24.80 32.66 -50.92
C ARG A 5 -24.27 32.36 -49.52
N THR A 6 -25.18 31.87 -48.70
CA THR A 6 -25.04 31.38 -47.33
C THR A 6 -24.17 30.11 -47.28
N ARG A 7 -23.17 30.08 -46.40
CA ARG A 7 -22.43 28.86 -46.05
C ARG A 7 -23.22 28.04 -45.02
N ARG A 8 -23.82 26.92 -45.45
CA ARG A 8 -24.23 25.83 -44.55
C ARG A 8 -22.99 24.95 -44.27
N ARG A 9 -22.69 24.72 -42.99
CA ARG A 9 -21.71 23.70 -42.54
C ARG A 9 -22.30 22.30 -42.78
N PRO A 10 -21.55 21.30 -43.28
CA PRO A 10 -22.02 19.93 -43.28
C PRO A 10 -21.85 19.32 -41.88
N ALA A 11 -22.93 18.74 -41.36
CA ALA A 11 -22.94 17.93 -40.16
C ALA A 11 -22.08 16.67 -40.36
N ARG A 12 -21.06 16.51 -39.51
CA ARG A 12 -20.27 15.27 -39.42
C ARG A 12 -21.13 14.25 -38.66
N ARG A 13 -21.56 13.20 -39.35
CA ARG A 13 -22.20 12.03 -38.72
C ARG A 13 -21.10 11.20 -38.02
N LEU A 14 -21.20 11.06 -36.70
CA LEU A 14 -20.47 10.00 -35.99
C LEU A 14 -21.11 8.66 -36.35
N PRO A 15 -20.34 7.61 -36.68
CA PRO A 15 -20.86 6.26 -36.65
C PRO A 15 -20.97 5.84 -35.19
N ALA A 16 -22.19 5.62 -34.71
CA ALA A 16 -22.45 4.94 -33.45
C ALA A 16 -21.99 3.48 -33.59
N LEU A 17 -20.83 3.16 -33.03
CA LEU A 17 -20.40 1.77 -32.85
C LEU A 17 -21.03 1.28 -31.55
N ALA A 18 -21.97 0.34 -31.66
CA ALA A 18 -22.57 -0.32 -30.51
C ALA A 18 -21.51 -1.19 -29.83
N CYS A 19 -20.90 -0.67 -28.76
CA CYS A 19 -20.13 -1.47 -27.83
C CYS A 19 -21.07 -2.44 -27.12
N ALA A 20 -20.80 -3.74 -27.23
CA ALA A 20 -21.37 -4.73 -26.34
C ALA A 20 -20.73 -4.55 -24.96
N LEU A 21 -21.26 -3.61 -24.16
CA LEU A 21 -21.10 -3.65 -22.72
C LEU A 21 -21.69 -4.99 -22.27
N VAL A 22 -20.87 -5.86 -21.68
CA VAL A 22 -21.37 -6.96 -20.87
C VAL A 22 -22.01 -6.31 -19.65
N MET A 23 -23.31 -6.01 -19.74
CA MET A 23 -24.10 -5.63 -18.58
C MET A 23 -24.11 -6.84 -17.65
N LEU A 24 -23.50 -6.69 -16.47
CA LEU A 24 -23.78 -7.57 -15.35
C LEU A 24 -25.27 -7.51 -15.08
N ALA A 25 -25.99 -8.53 -15.56
CA ALA A 25 -27.38 -8.75 -15.24
C ALA A 25 -27.45 -9.16 -13.76
N SER A 26 -27.76 -8.19 -12.90
CA SER A 26 -28.34 -8.48 -11.60
C SER A 26 -29.74 -9.05 -11.85
N CYS A 27 -29.85 -10.38 -11.91
CA CYS A 27 -31.13 -11.06 -11.89
C CYS A 27 -31.62 -11.13 -10.45
N GLY A 28 -32.46 -10.18 -10.05
CA GLY A 28 -33.08 -10.19 -8.72
C GLY A 28 -33.94 -8.97 -8.38
N GLY A 29 -34.99 -8.69 -9.17
CA GLY A 29 -36.06 -7.76 -8.79
C GLY A 29 -36.03 -6.41 -9.51
N SER A 30 -37.10 -6.11 -10.24
CA SER A 30 -37.32 -4.84 -10.95
C SER A 30 -37.50 -3.66 -9.98
N SER A 31 -36.43 -3.18 -9.34
CA SER A 31 -36.43 -1.86 -8.72
C SER A 31 -35.83 -0.86 -9.69
N ASN A 32 -36.62 0.16 -10.08
CA ASN A 32 -36.15 1.33 -10.83
C ASN A 32 -35.20 2.22 -10.00
N THR A 33 -34.44 1.65 -9.06
CA THR A 33 -33.48 2.36 -8.22
C THR A 33 -32.34 2.85 -9.08
N PRO A 34 -32.15 4.17 -9.22
CA PRO A 34 -31.03 4.71 -9.98
C PRO A 34 -29.70 4.21 -9.39
N LEU A 35 -28.71 3.95 -10.24
CA LEU A 35 -27.41 3.43 -9.83
C LEU A 35 -26.33 4.50 -9.97
N GLY A 36 -25.40 4.54 -9.01
CA GLY A 36 -24.11 5.23 -9.13
C GLY A 36 -22.97 4.21 -9.09
N THR A 37 -21.76 4.66 -9.34
CA THR A 37 -20.55 3.83 -9.25
C THR A 37 -19.85 4.09 -7.92
N LEU A 38 -19.69 3.06 -7.10
CA LEU A 38 -18.86 3.13 -5.90
C LEU A 38 -17.44 2.72 -6.24
N VAL A 39 -16.48 3.61 -6.00
CA VAL A 39 -15.06 3.30 -6.06
C VAL A 39 -14.58 3.00 -4.64
N VAL A 40 -14.10 1.79 -4.40
CA VAL A 40 -13.46 1.42 -3.13
C VAL A 40 -11.96 1.47 -3.30
N THR A 41 -11.29 2.24 -2.45
CA THR A 41 -9.82 2.28 -2.41
C THR A 41 -9.35 1.72 -1.08
N LEU A 42 -8.40 0.80 -1.10
CA LEU A 42 -7.81 0.18 0.07
C LEU A 42 -6.43 0.79 0.34
N SER A 43 -6.19 1.16 1.57
CA SER A 43 -4.88 1.58 2.08
C SER A 43 -4.65 0.93 3.44
N ASP A 44 -3.44 1.05 3.92
CA ASP A 44 -3.04 0.66 5.26
C ASP A 44 -2.43 1.86 5.99
N THR A 45 -2.67 1.93 7.29
CA THR A 45 -1.85 2.72 8.20
C THR A 45 -0.81 1.78 8.79
N SER A 46 0.35 1.76 8.13
CA SER A 46 1.49 0.86 8.33
C SER A 46 1.66 0.43 9.78
N GLY A 47 1.90 -0.87 9.98
CA GLY A 47 2.44 -1.45 11.21
C GLY A 47 3.86 -1.99 11.01
N ASP A 48 4.44 -2.58 12.05
CA ASP A 48 5.81 -3.11 12.01
C ASP A 48 5.86 -4.55 11.46
N PHE A 49 5.37 -4.72 10.24
CA PHE A 49 5.25 -6.00 9.56
C PHE A 49 6.13 -6.08 8.31
N ALA A 50 6.69 -7.27 8.06
CA ALA A 50 7.31 -7.61 6.78
C ALA A 50 6.24 -7.98 5.74
N SER A 51 5.17 -8.62 6.21
CA SER A 51 4.00 -9.04 5.43
C SER A 51 2.83 -9.24 6.39
N TYR A 52 1.63 -8.81 5.99
CA TYR A 52 0.40 -9.02 6.75
C TYR A 52 -0.69 -9.51 5.80
N ARG A 53 -0.80 -10.83 5.67
CA ARG A 53 -1.69 -11.46 4.70
C ARG A 53 -2.96 -11.97 5.38
N ALA A 54 -4.09 -11.41 5.00
CA ALA A 54 -5.42 -11.81 5.45
C ALA A 54 -6.41 -11.71 4.28
N GLN A 55 -7.49 -12.49 4.33
CA GLN A 55 -8.51 -12.44 3.29
C GLN A 55 -9.55 -11.36 3.62
N ILE A 56 -9.98 -10.63 2.59
CA ILE A 56 -11.14 -9.76 2.62
C ILE A 56 -12.32 -10.59 2.10
N ASP A 57 -13.24 -10.93 2.99
CA ASP A 57 -14.40 -11.78 2.71
C ASP A 57 -15.60 -11.00 2.20
N SER A 58 -15.77 -9.75 2.67
CA SER A 58 -16.78 -8.85 2.12
C SER A 58 -16.57 -7.40 2.53
N ILE A 59 -17.08 -6.51 1.67
CA ILE A 59 -17.39 -5.13 2.03
C ILE A 59 -18.87 -4.91 1.74
N ALA A 60 -19.62 -4.41 2.72
CA ALA A 60 -21.05 -4.15 2.60
C ALA A 60 -21.40 -2.75 3.12
N LEU A 61 -22.34 -2.06 2.47
CA LEU A 61 -22.83 -0.76 2.89
C LEU A 61 -24.21 -0.88 3.54
N THR A 62 -24.48 -0.11 4.59
CA THR A 62 -25.82 0.00 5.18
C THR A 62 -26.39 1.39 4.93
N ASN A 63 -27.53 1.46 4.25
CA ASN A 63 -28.20 2.73 3.97
C ASN A 63 -28.88 3.31 5.22
N THR A 64 -29.32 4.57 5.14
CA THR A 64 -30.03 5.24 6.26
C THR A 64 -31.35 4.56 6.66
N ASN A 65 -31.97 3.79 5.76
CA ASN A 65 -33.16 2.98 6.00
C ASN A 65 -32.85 1.59 6.61
N GLY A 66 -31.58 1.23 6.77
CA GLY A 66 -31.14 -0.07 7.31
C GLY A 66 -31.01 -1.20 6.29
N THR A 67 -31.19 -0.94 4.98
CA THR A 67 -30.90 -1.92 3.93
C THR A 67 -29.40 -2.11 3.78
N VAL A 68 -28.96 -3.37 3.67
CA VAL A 68 -27.56 -3.75 3.45
C VAL A 68 -27.33 -4.08 1.98
N TRP A 69 -26.22 -3.61 1.43
CA TRP A 69 -25.76 -3.88 0.07
C TRP A 69 -24.32 -4.41 0.09
N THR A 70 -24.13 -5.68 -0.23
CA THR A 70 -22.80 -6.29 -0.36
C THR A 70 -22.23 -6.02 -1.76
N LEU A 71 -20.96 -5.63 -1.83
CA LEU A 71 -20.27 -5.31 -3.08
C LEU A 71 -19.81 -6.57 -3.83
N HIS A 72 -19.59 -6.45 -5.14
CA HIS A 72 -18.79 -7.42 -5.90
C HIS A 72 -17.29 -7.27 -5.58
N PRO A 73 -16.47 -8.34 -5.67
CA PRO A 73 -16.80 -9.70 -6.14
C PRO A 73 -17.45 -10.59 -5.08
N TRP A 74 -17.51 -10.14 -3.82
CA TRP A 74 -17.93 -10.92 -2.66
C TRP A 74 -19.38 -11.41 -2.71
N LEU A 75 -20.25 -10.78 -3.51
CA LEU A 75 -21.58 -11.34 -3.81
C LEU A 75 -21.52 -12.78 -4.38
N SER A 76 -20.43 -13.11 -5.07
CA SER A 76 -20.19 -14.44 -5.64
C SER A 76 -19.44 -15.39 -4.69
N GLY A 77 -19.18 -14.98 -3.45
CA GLY A 77 -18.46 -15.76 -2.45
C GLY A 77 -16.94 -15.87 -2.70
N VAL A 78 -16.38 -14.96 -3.51
CA VAL A 78 -14.94 -14.89 -3.77
C VAL A 78 -14.30 -13.97 -2.73
N SER A 79 -13.41 -14.53 -1.92
CA SER A 79 -12.59 -13.77 -0.97
C SER A 79 -11.30 -13.29 -1.63
N GLU A 80 -10.84 -12.12 -1.21
CA GLU A 80 -9.69 -11.45 -1.82
C GLU A 80 -8.50 -11.44 -0.84
N LEU A 81 -7.40 -12.09 -1.22
CA LEU A 81 -6.20 -12.11 -0.38
C LEU A 81 -5.44 -10.80 -0.49
N ALA A 82 -5.26 -10.11 0.63
CA ALA A 82 -4.51 -8.86 0.71
C ALA A 82 -3.23 -9.06 1.53
N ASP A 83 -2.07 -8.67 0.99
CA ASP A 83 -0.92 -8.31 1.81
C ASP A 83 -1.01 -6.83 2.16
N LEU A 84 -1.54 -6.53 3.34
CA LEU A 84 -1.78 -5.16 3.78
C LEU A 84 -0.47 -4.41 4.02
N ALA A 85 0.59 -5.10 4.43
CA ALA A 85 1.91 -4.50 4.63
C ALA A 85 2.62 -4.14 3.31
N ALA A 86 2.13 -4.62 2.17
CA ALA A 86 2.64 -4.24 0.85
C ALA A 86 2.04 -2.91 0.33
N LEU A 87 1.04 -2.34 1.02
CA LEU A 87 0.37 -1.09 0.65
C LEU A 87 1.06 0.17 1.23
N THR A 88 2.29 0.06 1.76
CA THR A 88 2.94 1.13 2.53
C THR A 88 3.27 2.40 1.74
N ASP A 89 3.41 2.31 0.41
CA ASP A 89 3.74 3.44 -0.48
C ASP A 89 2.59 3.87 -1.41
N GLY A 90 1.37 3.34 -1.20
CA GLY A 90 0.22 3.70 -2.02
C GLY A 90 -1.06 2.94 -1.69
N SER A 91 -2.17 3.36 -2.29
CA SER A 91 -3.46 2.67 -2.17
C SER A 91 -3.70 1.69 -3.33
N GLU A 92 -4.61 0.74 -3.15
CA GLU A 92 -5.15 -0.08 -4.23
C GLU A 92 -6.57 0.40 -4.59
N LEU A 93 -6.88 0.55 -5.88
CA LEU A 93 -8.26 0.63 -6.35
C LEU A 93 -8.84 -0.79 -6.37
N LEU A 94 -9.63 -1.11 -5.35
CA LEU A 94 -10.13 -2.47 -5.12
C LEU A 94 -11.31 -2.80 -6.04
N VAL A 95 -12.26 -1.87 -6.16
CA VAL A 95 -13.56 -2.11 -6.82
C VAL A 95 -14.12 -0.82 -7.44
N ALA A 96 -14.81 -0.93 -8.58
CA ALA A 96 -15.63 0.13 -9.18
C ALA A 96 -17.07 -0.36 -9.47
N ASP A 97 -17.83 -0.68 -8.43
CA ASP A 97 -19.11 -1.42 -8.52
C ASP A 97 -20.33 -0.53 -8.72
N ALA A 98 -21.37 -1.06 -9.34
CA ALA A 98 -22.66 -0.39 -9.48
C ALA A 98 -23.50 -0.58 -8.21
N VAL A 99 -23.84 0.52 -7.54
CA VAL A 99 -24.52 0.51 -6.25
C VAL A 99 -25.76 1.41 -6.29
N PRO A 100 -26.89 1.04 -5.64
CA PRO A 100 -28.07 1.89 -5.56
C PRO A 100 -27.74 3.29 -5.03
N SER A 101 -28.24 4.31 -5.72
CA SER A 101 -28.13 5.70 -5.28
C SER A 101 -28.81 5.89 -3.93
N GLY A 102 -28.18 6.65 -3.04
CA GLY A 102 -28.69 6.90 -1.70
C GLY A 102 -27.61 7.35 -0.73
N THR A 103 -28.03 7.60 0.50
CA THR A 103 -27.14 7.95 1.61
C THR A 103 -26.93 6.72 2.49
N TYR A 104 -25.67 6.44 2.79
CA TYR A 104 -25.23 5.30 3.59
C TYR A 104 -24.62 5.79 4.88
N LYS A 105 -25.00 5.13 5.99
CA LYS A 105 -24.61 5.52 7.36
C LYS A 105 -23.45 4.71 7.91
N SER A 106 -23.18 3.54 7.33
CA SER A 106 -22.07 2.68 7.74
C SER A 106 -21.61 1.78 6.60
N ALA A 107 -20.41 1.25 6.77
CA ALA A 107 -19.87 0.14 5.99
C ALA A 107 -19.38 -0.97 6.94
N THR A 108 -19.41 -2.22 6.49
CA THR A 108 -18.88 -3.37 7.22
C THR A 108 -17.87 -4.08 6.35
N LEU A 109 -16.67 -4.30 6.88
CA LEU A 109 -15.61 -5.14 6.31
C LEU A 109 -15.55 -6.44 7.09
N VAL A 110 -15.53 -7.57 6.40
CA VAL A 110 -15.25 -8.87 7.01
C VAL A 110 -13.85 -9.31 6.60
N LEU A 111 -13.00 -9.54 7.61
CA LEU A 111 -11.66 -10.10 7.44
C LEU A 111 -11.67 -11.57 7.87
N ASP A 112 -11.09 -12.44 7.05
CA ASP A 112 -10.87 -13.85 7.39
C ASP A 112 -9.39 -14.11 7.69
N TYR A 113 -9.15 -14.59 8.91
CA TYR A 113 -7.84 -14.92 9.42
C TYR A 113 -7.54 -16.43 9.42
N LEU A 114 -8.45 -17.30 8.96
CA LEU A 114 -8.27 -18.76 8.97
C LEU A 114 -7.02 -19.21 8.21
N SER A 115 -6.62 -18.47 7.18
CA SER A 115 -5.39 -18.69 6.40
C SER A 115 -4.41 -17.52 6.51
N ALA A 116 -4.49 -16.71 7.57
CA ALA A 116 -3.63 -15.55 7.71
C ALA A 116 -2.15 -15.94 7.84
N SER A 117 -1.29 -15.14 7.22
CA SER A 117 0.16 -15.29 7.27
C SER A 117 0.78 -13.94 7.61
N VAL A 118 1.29 -13.81 8.83
CA VAL A 118 1.85 -12.55 9.34
C VAL A 118 3.33 -12.76 9.65
N TRP A 119 4.15 -11.84 9.15
CA TRP A 119 5.60 -11.83 9.33
C TRP A 119 6.03 -10.50 9.91
N VAL A 120 6.91 -10.54 10.91
CA VAL A 120 7.47 -9.33 11.54
C VAL A 120 8.96 -9.23 11.23
N ASN A 121 9.47 -8.00 11.17
CA ASN A 121 10.89 -7.76 11.02
C ASN A 121 11.58 -7.83 12.38
N LEU A 122 12.43 -8.84 12.57
CA LEU A 122 13.20 -9.01 13.79
C LEU A 122 14.67 -9.18 13.43
N ASN A 123 15.51 -8.25 13.91
CA ASN A 123 16.97 -8.28 13.71
C ASN A 123 17.40 -8.42 12.23
N GLY A 124 16.66 -7.76 11.32
CA GLY A 124 16.95 -7.82 9.88
C GLY A 124 16.53 -9.13 9.19
N GLN A 125 15.64 -9.91 9.80
CA GLN A 125 15.01 -11.08 9.20
C GLN A 125 13.49 -10.94 9.24
N ALA A 126 12.80 -11.45 8.23
CA ALA A 126 11.36 -11.68 8.34
C ALA A 126 11.11 -12.98 9.11
N VAL A 127 10.42 -12.88 10.25
CA VAL A 127 10.10 -14.01 11.11
C VAL A 127 8.60 -14.21 11.14
N ALA A 128 8.16 -15.44 10.83
CA ALA A 128 6.75 -15.81 10.89
C ALA A 128 6.24 -15.69 12.33
N ALA A 129 5.11 -15.00 12.50
CA ALA A 129 4.49 -14.82 13.80
C ALA A 129 3.37 -15.85 14.03
N THR A 130 3.17 -16.22 15.29
CA THR A 130 1.92 -16.89 15.69
C THR A 130 0.83 -15.84 15.85
N VAL A 131 -0.27 -16.00 15.13
CA VAL A 131 -1.40 -15.06 15.15
C VAL A 131 -2.48 -15.58 16.11
N VAL A 132 -2.93 -14.73 17.04
CA VAL A 132 -3.98 -15.07 18.02
C VAL A 132 -5.00 -13.94 18.19
N ASP A 133 -6.19 -14.26 18.69
CA ASP A 133 -7.14 -13.29 19.25
C ASP A 133 -6.76 -12.86 20.67
N LEU A 134 -7.54 -11.96 21.30
CA LEU A 134 -7.29 -11.51 22.68
C LEU A 134 -7.38 -12.62 23.74
N LYS A 135 -8.08 -13.71 23.44
CA LYS A 135 -8.20 -14.85 24.34
C LYS A 135 -7.02 -15.81 24.17
N GLY A 136 -6.12 -15.54 23.23
CA GLY A 136 -4.97 -16.38 22.90
C GLY A 136 -5.31 -17.55 21.98
N ASN A 137 -6.49 -17.58 21.36
CA ASN A 137 -6.90 -18.62 20.42
C ASN A 137 -6.53 -18.23 18.99
N PRO A 138 -6.41 -19.18 18.05
CA PRO A 138 -6.33 -18.86 16.63
C PRO A 138 -7.53 -18.01 16.19
N PRO A 139 -7.31 -16.87 15.51
CA PRO A 139 -8.39 -16.02 15.04
C PRO A 139 -9.18 -16.70 13.91
N THR A 140 -10.46 -16.35 13.80
CA THR A 140 -11.35 -16.79 12.72
C THR A 140 -11.72 -15.59 11.85
N THR A 141 -12.96 -15.49 11.40
CA THR A 141 -13.48 -14.27 10.77
C THR A 141 -13.77 -13.17 11.79
N SER A 142 -13.60 -11.91 11.38
CA SER A 142 -13.92 -10.73 12.18
C SER A 142 -14.67 -9.70 11.34
N SER A 143 -15.82 -9.25 11.86
CA SER A 143 -16.63 -8.20 11.25
C SER A 143 -16.29 -6.84 11.85
N VAL A 144 -15.80 -5.93 11.01
CA VAL A 144 -15.47 -4.56 11.36
C VAL A 144 -16.53 -3.63 10.77
N THR A 145 -17.47 -3.19 11.60
CA THR A 145 -18.45 -2.17 11.21
C THR A 145 -17.91 -0.78 11.51
N VAL A 146 -17.96 0.10 10.52
CA VAL A 146 -17.59 1.50 10.64
C VAL A 146 -18.83 2.38 10.42
N THR A 147 -19.18 3.15 11.45
CA THR A 147 -20.26 4.15 11.41
C THR A 147 -19.72 5.50 10.98
N PHE A 148 -20.32 6.10 9.95
CA PHE A 148 -19.92 7.39 9.43
C PHE A 148 -20.43 8.55 10.29
N ASP A 149 -19.67 9.65 10.29
CA ASP A 149 -20.10 10.93 10.85
C ASP A 149 -21.47 11.31 10.26
N PRO A 150 -22.51 11.57 11.07
CA PRO A 150 -23.82 12.00 10.56
C PRO A 150 -23.77 13.25 9.67
N SER A 151 -22.75 14.09 9.83
CA SER A 151 -22.55 15.30 9.03
C SER A 151 -21.76 15.04 7.74
N ASN A 152 -21.19 13.85 7.56
CA ASN A 152 -20.43 13.46 6.37
C ASN A 152 -20.58 11.96 6.06
N GLN A 153 -21.80 11.60 5.67
CA GLN A 153 -22.17 10.25 5.25
C GLN A 153 -21.85 10.00 3.77
N LEU A 154 -21.63 8.72 3.41
CA LEU A 154 -21.40 8.34 2.02
C LEU A 154 -22.68 8.56 1.21
N THR A 155 -22.60 9.39 0.17
CA THR A 155 -23.73 9.63 -0.74
C THR A 155 -23.37 9.14 -2.13
N ILE A 156 -24.08 8.11 -2.59
CA ILE A 156 -23.94 7.57 -3.94
C ILE A 156 -24.97 8.25 -4.83
N THR A 157 -24.49 8.96 -5.85
CA THR A 157 -25.34 9.72 -6.77
C THR A 157 -25.52 8.97 -8.08
N SER A 158 -26.74 8.97 -8.62
CA SER A 158 -27.02 8.34 -9.91
C SER A 158 -26.09 8.88 -11.02
N SER A 159 -25.59 7.96 -11.84
CA SER A 159 -24.77 8.27 -13.02
C SER A 159 -23.43 8.97 -12.73
N LYS A 160 -22.98 8.96 -11.47
CA LYS A 160 -21.69 9.50 -11.03
C LYS A 160 -20.93 8.47 -10.22
N SER A 161 -19.63 8.68 -10.09
CA SER A 161 -18.78 7.90 -9.22
C SER A 161 -18.70 8.56 -7.83
N SER A 162 -18.49 7.75 -6.79
CA SER A 162 -18.29 8.21 -5.42
C SER A 162 -17.28 7.30 -4.75
N ARG A 163 -16.33 7.84 -3.99
CA ARG A 163 -15.27 7.05 -3.38
C ARG A 163 -15.54 6.77 -1.91
N LEU A 164 -15.36 5.50 -1.54
CA LEU A 164 -15.17 5.05 -0.16
C LEU A 164 -13.69 4.70 0.03
N ALA A 165 -12.99 5.48 0.84
CA ALA A 165 -11.64 5.15 1.26
C ALA A 165 -11.69 4.22 2.46
N VAL A 166 -11.06 3.05 2.33
CA VAL A 166 -10.88 2.04 3.36
C VAL A 166 -9.41 2.04 3.77
N ASP A 167 -9.16 2.16 5.06
CA ASP A 167 -7.85 2.21 5.67
C ASP A 167 -7.85 1.18 6.79
N ILE A 168 -7.16 0.06 6.61
CA ILE A 168 -6.98 -0.91 7.69
C ILE A 168 -5.79 -0.42 8.52
N ASP A 169 -6.03 -0.07 9.77
CA ASP A 169 -4.99 0.49 10.62
C ASP A 169 -4.25 -0.67 11.26
N LEU A 170 -3.21 -1.20 10.60
CA LEU A 170 -2.45 -2.34 11.12
C LEU A 170 -1.78 -2.02 12.46
N ALA A 171 -1.36 -0.77 12.66
CA ALA A 171 -0.82 -0.34 13.93
C ALA A 171 -1.88 -0.36 15.04
N ALA A 172 -3.12 0.04 14.79
CA ALA A 172 -4.21 -0.03 15.77
C ALA A 172 -4.82 -1.43 15.87
N SER A 173 -4.61 -2.28 14.85
CA SER A 173 -5.21 -3.61 14.77
C SER A 173 -4.43 -4.68 15.51
N ASN A 174 -3.20 -4.42 15.94
CA ASN A 174 -2.29 -5.48 16.38
C ASN A 174 -1.42 -5.06 17.56
N SER A 175 -1.22 -6.00 18.47
CA SER A 175 -0.14 -5.96 19.48
C SER A 175 0.90 -7.02 19.14
N ILE A 176 2.18 -6.65 19.19
CA ILE A 176 3.30 -7.53 18.81
C ILE A 176 4.15 -7.80 20.05
N ASP A 177 4.30 -9.07 20.40
CA ASP A 177 5.19 -9.54 21.46
C ASP A 177 6.34 -10.35 20.84
N THR A 178 7.57 -9.84 21.03
CA THR A 178 8.82 -10.44 20.53
C THR A 178 9.67 -11.06 21.65
N SER A 179 9.15 -11.18 22.87
CA SER A 179 9.90 -11.72 24.00
C SER A 179 10.17 -13.23 23.91
N GLY A 180 9.36 -13.96 23.13
CA GLY A 180 9.52 -15.39 22.85
C GLY A 180 10.40 -15.68 21.63
N SER A 181 10.75 -16.97 21.43
CA SER A 181 11.50 -17.42 20.24
C SER A 181 10.73 -17.27 18.93
N THR A 182 9.40 -17.31 19.02
CA THR A 182 8.48 -17.03 17.91
C THR A 182 7.67 -15.81 18.30
N PRO A 183 7.70 -14.73 17.50
CA PRO A 183 6.87 -13.55 17.75
C PRO A 183 5.38 -13.92 17.80
N LYS A 184 4.66 -13.26 18.68
CA LYS A 184 3.21 -13.42 18.82
C LYS A 184 2.53 -12.13 18.40
N VAL A 185 1.59 -12.21 17.46
CA VAL A 185 0.75 -11.10 17.01
C VAL A 185 -0.66 -11.34 17.52
N THR A 186 -1.13 -10.44 18.39
CA THR A 186 -2.50 -10.47 18.91
C THR A 186 -3.35 -9.52 18.07
N VAL A 187 -4.38 -10.04 17.40
CA VAL A 187 -5.21 -9.28 16.47
C VAL A 187 -6.47 -8.72 17.13
N HIS A 188 -6.74 -7.45 16.82
CA HIS A 188 -7.95 -6.71 17.15
C HIS A 188 -8.31 -5.78 15.99
N PRO A 189 -8.95 -6.30 14.94
CA PRO A 189 -9.08 -5.58 13.68
C PRO A 189 -9.69 -4.20 13.84
N TYR A 190 -9.02 -3.20 13.29
CA TYR A 190 -9.41 -1.81 13.35
C TYR A 190 -9.28 -1.20 11.97
N ALA A 191 -10.36 -0.63 11.46
CA ALA A 191 -10.39 -0.01 10.15
C ALA A 191 -11.08 1.35 10.22
N VAL A 192 -10.61 2.28 9.41
CA VAL A 192 -11.21 3.58 9.17
C VAL A 192 -11.78 3.57 7.76
N MET A 193 -13.09 3.77 7.65
CA MET A 193 -13.78 3.86 6.36
C MET A 193 -14.49 5.19 6.28
N ARG A 194 -14.30 5.92 5.18
CA ARG A 194 -14.93 7.24 5.01
C ARG A 194 -15.21 7.59 3.55
N PRO A 195 -16.23 8.42 3.29
CA PRO A 195 -16.33 9.11 2.02
C PRO A 195 -15.08 9.97 1.81
N ALA A 196 -14.52 9.93 0.61
CA ALA A 196 -13.37 10.74 0.25
C ALA A 196 -13.54 11.29 -1.17
N PRO A 197 -13.00 12.48 -1.48
CA PRO A 197 -12.87 12.91 -2.86
C PRO A 197 -11.79 12.09 -3.59
N ALA A 198 -11.66 12.33 -4.90
CA ALA A 198 -10.42 12.04 -5.59
C ALA A 198 -9.30 12.92 -5.01
N ASP A 199 -8.10 12.35 -4.88
CA ASP A 199 -6.94 13.04 -4.32
C ASP A 199 -5.67 12.63 -5.06
N ALA A 200 -4.55 13.28 -4.71
CA ALA A 200 -3.26 13.05 -5.33
C ALA A 200 -2.46 11.89 -4.68
N SER A 201 -3.10 11.06 -3.85
CA SER A 201 -2.42 9.92 -3.23
C SER A 201 -2.05 8.91 -4.31
N SER A 202 -0.82 8.41 -4.26
CA SER A 202 -0.37 7.33 -5.12
C SER A 202 -1.28 6.11 -4.96
N MET A 203 -1.66 5.53 -6.08
CA MET A 203 -2.57 4.41 -6.16
C MET A 203 -2.16 3.47 -7.28
N ARG A 204 -2.49 2.18 -7.12
CA ARG A 204 -2.45 1.20 -8.18
C ARG A 204 -3.87 0.78 -8.55
N ALA A 205 -4.15 0.73 -9.85
CA ALA A 205 -5.39 0.20 -10.41
C ALA A 205 -5.04 -0.97 -11.33
N ARG A 206 -5.44 -2.18 -10.94
CA ARG A 206 -5.20 -3.41 -11.71
C ARG A 206 -6.47 -3.86 -12.41
N GLY A 207 -6.33 -4.58 -13.51
CA GLY A 207 -7.47 -5.03 -14.29
C GLY A 207 -7.14 -5.80 -15.55
N LEU A 208 -8.16 -5.90 -16.39
CA LEU A 208 -8.11 -6.49 -17.73
C LEU A 208 -8.36 -5.43 -18.79
N LEU A 209 -7.49 -5.36 -19.80
CA LEU A 209 -7.63 -4.43 -20.92
C LEU A 209 -8.92 -4.71 -21.70
N VAL A 210 -9.77 -3.69 -21.87
CA VAL A 210 -10.99 -3.78 -22.68
C VAL A 210 -10.74 -3.18 -24.05
N ILE A 211 -10.35 -1.90 -24.08
CA ILE A 211 -10.13 -1.14 -25.33
C ILE A 211 -9.11 -0.04 -25.10
N VAL A 212 -8.33 0.27 -26.15
CA VAL A 212 -7.44 1.43 -26.21
C VAL A 212 -8.08 2.51 -27.09
N GLU A 213 -8.15 3.73 -26.58
CA GLU A 213 -8.70 4.91 -27.24
C GLU A 213 -7.59 5.92 -27.55
N SER A 214 -6.78 5.63 -28.56
CA SER A 214 -5.60 6.45 -28.89
C SER A 214 -5.91 7.91 -29.23
N ALA A 215 -7.14 8.23 -29.66
CA ALA A 215 -7.54 9.62 -29.95
C ALA A 215 -7.71 10.47 -28.67
N SER A 216 -8.02 9.82 -27.54
CA SER A 216 -8.23 10.46 -26.24
C SER A 216 -6.99 10.32 -25.32
N ASN A 217 -6.00 9.51 -25.72
CA ASN A 217 -4.88 9.05 -24.88
C ASN A 217 -5.32 8.19 -23.68
N ASP A 218 -6.38 7.41 -23.86
CA ASP A 218 -6.97 6.61 -22.79
C ASP A 218 -6.99 5.13 -23.14
N TYR A 219 -7.19 4.29 -22.14
CA TYR A 219 -7.69 2.93 -22.30
C TYR A 219 -8.69 2.60 -21.19
N ILE A 220 -9.61 1.68 -21.48
CA ILE A 220 -10.57 1.18 -20.50
C ILE A 220 -10.09 -0.17 -20.01
N SER A 221 -10.14 -0.37 -18.70
CA SER A 221 -9.89 -1.67 -18.08
C SER A 221 -10.99 -2.07 -17.13
N ASN A 222 -11.27 -3.36 -17.04
CA ASN A 222 -12.14 -3.89 -15.99
C ASN A 222 -11.31 -4.13 -14.74
N THR A 223 -11.71 -3.54 -13.61
CA THR A 223 -10.95 -3.58 -12.36
C THR A 223 -10.81 -5.01 -11.84
N ARG A 224 -9.64 -5.34 -11.30
CA ARG A 224 -9.38 -6.53 -10.52
C ARG A 224 -8.82 -6.12 -9.16
N PRO A 225 -9.40 -6.58 -8.05
CA PRO A 225 -8.86 -6.31 -6.73
C PRO A 225 -7.50 -7.00 -6.58
N LEU A 226 -6.50 -6.29 -6.06
CA LEU A 226 -5.26 -6.87 -5.58
C LEU A 226 -4.62 -7.80 -6.63
N THR A 227 -4.28 -9.04 -6.27
CA THR A 227 -3.67 -10.02 -7.18
C THR A 227 -4.66 -11.02 -7.77
N ASP A 228 -5.97 -10.76 -7.63
CA ASP A 228 -7.01 -11.62 -8.18
C ASP A 228 -6.81 -11.88 -9.68
N GLN A 229 -6.92 -13.15 -10.07
CA GLN A 229 -6.74 -13.58 -11.45
C GLN A 229 -8.06 -14.00 -12.11
N SER A 230 -9.15 -13.98 -11.35
CA SER A 230 -10.42 -14.62 -11.69
C SER A 230 -11.58 -13.64 -11.90
N SER A 231 -11.70 -12.60 -11.08
CA SER A 231 -12.84 -11.66 -11.16
C SER A 231 -12.57 -10.50 -12.11
N ALA A 232 -13.61 -9.71 -12.34
CA ALA A 232 -13.58 -8.41 -13.00
C ALA A 232 -14.75 -7.59 -12.45
N VAL A 233 -14.47 -6.49 -11.76
CA VAL A 233 -15.43 -5.77 -10.90
C VAL A 233 -15.49 -4.29 -11.22
N GLY A 234 -16.27 -3.99 -12.25
CA GLY A 234 -16.45 -2.63 -12.74
C GLY A 234 -15.40 -2.23 -13.77
N ALA A 235 -15.49 -0.98 -14.23
CA ALA A 235 -14.61 -0.43 -15.25
C ALA A 235 -13.98 0.87 -14.78
N VAL A 236 -12.75 1.12 -15.22
CA VAL A 236 -11.98 2.34 -14.99
C VAL A 236 -11.46 2.86 -16.32
N THR A 237 -11.57 4.17 -16.54
CA THR A 237 -10.92 4.84 -17.67
C THR A 237 -9.56 5.32 -17.21
N VAL A 238 -8.51 4.73 -17.76
CA VAL A 238 -7.13 5.12 -17.46
C VAL A 238 -6.64 6.07 -18.54
N SER A 239 -6.34 7.29 -18.11
CA SER A 239 -5.77 8.33 -18.96
C SER A 239 -4.26 8.37 -18.84
N THR A 240 -3.61 8.69 -19.96
CA THR A 240 -2.16 8.72 -20.11
C THR A 240 -1.73 10.03 -20.77
N ASP A 241 -0.48 10.45 -20.55
CA ASP A 241 0.08 11.66 -21.14
C ASP A 241 1.42 11.38 -21.84
N ALA A 242 2.11 12.44 -22.28
CA ALA A 242 3.37 12.32 -22.99
C ALA A 242 4.53 11.77 -22.13
N ASN A 243 4.41 11.78 -20.80
CA ASN A 243 5.40 11.32 -19.83
C ASN A 243 5.04 9.98 -19.19
N THR A 244 3.82 9.48 -19.37
CA THR A 244 3.42 8.16 -18.85
C THR A 244 4.39 7.08 -19.32
N TYR A 245 5.02 6.40 -18.37
CA TYR A 245 5.87 5.23 -18.62
C TYR A 245 5.00 4.02 -18.94
N PHE A 246 5.44 3.18 -19.87
CA PHE A 246 4.82 1.88 -20.12
C PHE A 246 5.87 0.78 -20.10
N ASN A 247 5.52 -0.37 -19.54
CA ASN A 247 6.23 -1.62 -19.77
C ASN A 247 5.22 -2.64 -20.32
N VAL A 248 5.34 -2.94 -21.62
CA VAL A 248 4.47 -3.88 -22.33
C VAL A 248 5.31 -5.06 -22.75
N ASP A 249 4.99 -6.23 -22.19
CA ASP A 249 5.71 -7.48 -22.46
C ASP A 249 7.24 -7.38 -22.30
N GLY A 250 7.67 -6.68 -21.25
CA GLY A 250 9.09 -6.48 -20.91
C GLY A 250 9.80 -5.40 -21.72
N THR A 251 9.08 -4.70 -22.61
CA THR A 251 9.63 -3.59 -23.38
C THR A 251 9.14 -2.25 -22.83
N ALA A 252 10.07 -1.36 -22.53
CA ALA A 252 9.78 -0.02 -22.02
C ALA A 252 9.41 0.95 -23.16
N TYR A 253 8.38 1.77 -22.92
CA TYR A 253 7.93 2.85 -23.81
C TYR A 253 7.55 4.09 -23.00
N THR A 254 7.27 5.20 -23.68
CA THR A 254 6.73 6.42 -23.06
C THR A 254 5.68 7.08 -23.95
N GLY A 255 4.63 7.57 -23.30
CA GLY A 255 3.50 8.27 -23.91
C GLY A 255 2.83 7.48 -25.03
N ALA A 256 2.53 8.16 -26.15
CA ALA A 256 1.77 7.59 -27.26
C ALA A 256 2.35 6.29 -27.84
N SER A 257 3.68 6.09 -27.75
CA SER A 257 4.31 4.85 -28.20
C SER A 257 3.92 3.64 -27.35
N GLY A 258 3.79 3.82 -26.03
CA GLY A 258 3.33 2.79 -25.12
C GLY A 258 1.85 2.48 -25.30
N LEU A 259 1.03 3.51 -25.50
CA LEU A 259 -0.40 3.31 -25.81
C LEU A 259 -0.60 2.57 -27.14
N ALA A 260 0.25 2.82 -28.13
CA ALA A 260 0.23 2.05 -29.39
C ALA A 260 0.65 0.59 -29.20
N ALA A 261 1.63 0.31 -28.32
CA ALA A 261 2.01 -1.06 -27.96
C ALA A 261 0.87 -1.79 -27.22
N MET A 262 0.19 -1.10 -26.30
CA MET A 262 -1.01 -1.61 -25.62
C MET A 262 -2.13 -2.00 -26.61
N ALA A 263 -2.32 -1.20 -27.66
CA ALA A 263 -3.35 -1.48 -28.68
C ALA A 263 -3.09 -2.74 -29.51
N ALA A 264 -1.86 -3.28 -29.47
CA ALA A 264 -1.51 -4.55 -30.10
C ALA A 264 -1.78 -5.76 -29.21
N LEU A 265 -2.07 -5.55 -27.92
CA LEU A 265 -2.43 -6.63 -27.00
C LEU A 265 -3.84 -7.15 -27.29
N THR A 266 -4.07 -8.41 -26.95
CA THR A 266 -5.43 -8.98 -27.00
C THR A 266 -6.32 -8.37 -25.92
N THR A 267 -7.63 -8.27 -26.18
CA THR A 267 -8.60 -7.99 -25.12
C THR A 267 -8.43 -8.98 -23.97
N ASN A 268 -8.63 -8.50 -22.75
CA ASN A 268 -8.35 -9.19 -21.50
C ASN A 268 -6.86 -9.46 -21.23
N ALA A 269 -5.94 -8.76 -21.89
CA ALA A 269 -4.57 -8.70 -21.41
C ALA A 269 -4.53 -8.08 -20.00
N PRO A 270 -3.75 -8.63 -19.06
CA PRO A 270 -3.59 -8.05 -17.73
C PRO A 270 -2.96 -6.66 -17.83
N VAL A 271 -3.44 -5.72 -17.04
CA VAL A 271 -2.92 -4.34 -16.96
C VAL A 271 -2.87 -3.86 -15.51
N ALA A 272 -1.87 -3.06 -15.19
CA ALA A 272 -1.77 -2.37 -13.91
C ALA A 272 -1.27 -0.94 -14.15
N ALA A 273 -2.07 0.04 -13.75
CA ALA A 273 -1.71 1.46 -13.77
C ALA A 273 -1.29 1.92 -12.38
N TYR A 274 -0.22 2.70 -12.30
CA TYR A 274 0.19 3.44 -11.11
C TYR A 274 -0.02 4.92 -11.36
N GLY A 275 -0.59 5.64 -10.40
CA GLY A 275 -0.95 7.04 -10.57
C GLY A 275 -1.96 7.50 -9.53
N THR A 276 -2.93 8.31 -9.93
CA THR A 276 -3.90 8.92 -9.01
C THR A 276 -5.32 8.74 -9.50
N LEU A 277 -6.26 8.64 -8.55
CA LEU A 277 -7.69 8.64 -8.88
C LEU A 277 -8.07 10.03 -9.43
N GLY A 278 -8.74 10.03 -10.58
CA GLY A 278 -9.08 11.23 -11.33
C GLY A 278 -10.56 11.57 -11.25
N ASP A 279 -11.14 11.89 -12.41
CA ASP A 279 -12.52 12.36 -12.52
C ASP A 279 -13.55 11.33 -12.02
N LEU A 280 -14.45 11.76 -11.11
CA LEU A 280 -15.56 10.97 -10.59
C LEU A 280 -16.93 11.46 -11.11
N SER A 281 -16.94 12.38 -12.07
CA SER A 281 -18.17 13.01 -12.57
C SER A 281 -19.06 12.08 -13.40
N GLY A 282 -18.51 10.99 -13.95
CA GLY A 282 -19.21 9.98 -14.74
C GLY A 282 -19.38 8.62 -14.05
N ILE A 283 -20.00 7.67 -14.76
CA ILE A 283 -20.18 6.28 -14.31
C ILE A 283 -18.91 5.43 -14.36
N THR A 284 -17.94 5.83 -15.17
CA THR A 284 -16.64 5.18 -15.23
C THR A 284 -15.65 6.13 -14.56
N PRO A 285 -15.12 5.80 -13.38
CA PRO A 285 -14.12 6.64 -12.72
C PRO A 285 -12.88 6.78 -13.60
N GLY A 286 -12.33 7.99 -13.64
CA GLY A 286 -11.07 8.30 -14.26
C GLY A 286 -9.89 7.95 -13.35
N PHE A 287 -8.79 7.53 -13.96
CA PHE A 287 -7.51 7.30 -13.29
C PHE A 287 -6.40 7.92 -14.15
N HIS A 288 -5.52 8.70 -13.56
CA HIS A 288 -4.41 9.35 -14.25
C HIS A 288 -3.14 8.54 -14.05
N ALA A 289 -2.62 7.89 -15.09
CA ALA A 289 -1.47 7.01 -14.98
C ALA A 289 -0.14 7.73 -15.18
N THR A 290 0.79 7.51 -14.25
CA THR A 290 2.21 7.85 -14.37
C THR A 290 3.03 6.68 -14.92
N ALA A 291 2.60 5.46 -14.64
CA ALA A 291 3.18 4.24 -15.19
C ALA A 291 2.10 3.19 -15.48
N VAL A 292 2.28 2.40 -16.54
CA VAL A 292 1.40 1.30 -16.93
C VAL A 292 2.24 0.05 -17.21
N TYR A 293 1.86 -1.08 -16.63
CA TYR A 293 2.44 -2.39 -16.90
C TYR A 293 1.39 -3.27 -17.54
N ALA A 294 1.75 -4.06 -18.55
CA ALA A 294 0.80 -4.88 -19.26
C ALA A 294 1.39 -6.18 -19.82
N GLY A 295 0.49 -7.15 -20.04
CA GLY A 295 0.84 -8.45 -20.59
C GLY A 295 1.72 -9.25 -19.65
N THR A 296 2.83 -9.77 -20.17
CA THR A 296 3.79 -10.65 -19.48
C THR A 296 4.64 -9.94 -18.44
N SER A 297 4.54 -8.61 -18.35
CA SER A 297 5.13 -7.82 -17.26
C SER A 297 4.35 -7.93 -15.94
N LEU A 298 3.27 -8.71 -15.90
CA LEU A 298 2.44 -8.95 -14.72
C LEU A 298 2.31 -10.43 -14.40
N GLU A 299 2.07 -10.73 -13.13
CA GLU A 299 2.11 -12.04 -12.47
C GLU A 299 1.04 -13.07 -12.90
N THR A 300 0.23 -12.73 -13.89
CA THR A 300 -0.86 -13.62 -14.36
C THR A 300 -0.40 -14.63 -15.41
N LEU A 301 0.72 -14.37 -16.09
CA LEU A 301 1.20 -15.19 -17.22
C LEU A 301 2.48 -15.99 -16.91
N SER A 302 3.20 -15.62 -15.85
CA SER A 302 4.40 -16.27 -15.33
C SER A 302 4.40 -16.22 -13.80
N ASP A 303 5.20 -17.06 -13.14
CA ASP A 303 5.40 -16.93 -11.70
C ASP A 303 6.32 -15.73 -11.44
N HIS A 304 6.07 -14.97 -10.38
CA HIS A 304 6.89 -13.81 -10.00
C HIS A 304 7.37 -13.93 -8.56
N VAL A 305 8.60 -13.50 -8.32
CA VAL A 305 9.11 -13.23 -6.98
C VAL A 305 9.47 -11.77 -6.88
N THR A 306 8.92 -11.10 -5.87
CA THR A 306 9.31 -9.73 -5.49
C THR A 306 9.98 -9.74 -4.13
N GLY A 307 10.90 -8.80 -3.91
CA GLY A 307 11.60 -8.61 -2.65
C GLY A 307 12.88 -7.80 -2.85
N VAL A 308 13.73 -7.79 -1.83
CA VAL A 308 15.01 -7.07 -1.88
C VAL A 308 16.18 -8.06 -1.96
N VAL A 309 17.18 -7.79 -2.80
CA VAL A 309 18.34 -8.69 -2.89
C VAL A 309 19.18 -8.58 -1.62
N SER A 310 19.22 -9.63 -0.80
CA SER A 310 20.07 -9.67 0.40
C SER A 310 21.47 -10.20 0.14
N ALA A 311 21.64 -11.04 -0.87
CA ALA A 311 22.94 -11.58 -1.26
C ALA A 311 22.98 -11.93 -2.74
N ARG A 312 24.18 -11.97 -3.31
CA ARG A 312 24.41 -12.41 -4.68
C ARG A 312 25.67 -13.27 -4.78
N SER A 313 25.57 -14.37 -5.53
CA SER A 313 26.71 -15.20 -5.93
C SER A 313 26.56 -15.59 -7.40
N GLY A 314 27.39 -14.97 -8.27
CA GLY A 314 27.27 -15.13 -9.71
C GLY A 314 25.88 -14.69 -10.22
N ASN A 315 25.13 -15.65 -10.77
CA ASN A 315 23.75 -15.43 -11.27
C ASN A 315 22.67 -15.83 -10.26
N THR A 316 23.06 -16.27 -9.06
CA THR A 316 22.10 -16.63 -8.02
C THR A 316 21.95 -15.47 -7.05
N LEU A 317 20.71 -15.03 -6.86
CA LEU A 317 20.31 -14.02 -5.90
C LEU A 317 19.65 -14.71 -4.72
N THR A 318 19.92 -14.21 -3.52
CA THR A 318 19.02 -14.40 -2.38
C THR A 318 18.12 -13.17 -2.32
N VAL A 319 16.82 -13.38 -2.53
CA VAL A 319 15.80 -12.33 -2.43
C VAL A 319 15.14 -12.47 -1.06
N HIS A 320 15.23 -11.44 -0.24
CA HIS A 320 14.74 -11.37 1.13
C HIS A 320 13.37 -10.70 1.19
N GLY A 321 12.55 -11.10 2.16
CA GLY A 321 11.14 -10.69 2.23
C GLY A 321 10.40 -11.04 0.94
N ALA A 322 10.60 -12.27 0.46
CA ALA A 322 10.19 -12.69 -0.86
C ALA A 322 8.70 -12.99 -0.92
N HIS A 323 7.99 -12.30 -1.81
CA HIS A 323 6.60 -12.58 -2.13
C HIS A 323 6.50 -13.33 -3.45
N LEU A 324 5.94 -14.54 -3.41
CA LEU A 324 5.66 -15.35 -4.58
C LEU A 324 4.25 -15.05 -5.09
N PHE A 325 4.15 -14.61 -6.33
CA PHE A 325 2.91 -14.63 -7.09
C PHE A 325 2.96 -15.78 -8.08
N GLN A 326 1.98 -16.68 -8.03
CA GLN A 326 1.92 -17.80 -8.96
C GLN A 326 1.07 -17.46 -10.17
N ARG A 327 1.49 -17.92 -11.34
CA ARG A 327 0.63 -17.86 -12.53
C ARG A 327 -0.60 -18.72 -12.35
N LEU A 328 -1.68 -18.36 -13.04
CA LEU A 328 -2.92 -19.12 -13.02
C LEU A 328 -2.69 -20.58 -13.42
N GLY A 329 -3.07 -21.52 -12.54
CA GLY A 329 -2.98 -22.96 -12.78
C GLY A 329 -1.60 -23.60 -12.55
N ALA A 330 -0.61 -22.86 -12.00
CA ALA A 330 0.65 -23.45 -11.54
C ALA A 330 0.50 -24.19 -10.20
N ALA A 331 1.41 -25.12 -9.92
CA ALA A 331 1.37 -26.00 -8.75
C ALA A 331 2.65 -25.92 -7.90
N CYS A 332 3.43 -24.84 -7.97
CA CYS A 332 4.73 -24.79 -7.28
C CYS A 332 4.62 -24.83 -5.75
N ALA A 333 3.47 -24.44 -5.18
CA ALA A 333 3.25 -24.42 -3.74
C ALA A 333 1.84 -24.93 -3.41
N ALA A 334 1.68 -25.48 -2.20
CA ALA A 334 0.36 -25.85 -1.66
C ALA A 334 -0.56 -24.63 -1.43
N TYR A 335 0.02 -23.42 -1.44
CA TYR A 335 -0.69 -22.14 -1.33
C TYR A 335 -0.34 -21.27 -2.55
N PRO A 336 -1.31 -20.97 -3.43
CA PRO A 336 -1.11 -19.96 -4.46
C PRO A 336 -0.99 -18.61 -3.77
N ASP A 337 0.05 -17.84 -4.12
CA ASP A 337 0.42 -16.60 -3.44
C ASP A 337 1.00 -16.89 -2.02
N ALA A 338 2.28 -16.57 -1.76
CA ALA A 338 2.93 -16.87 -0.47
C ALA A 338 4.10 -15.94 -0.14
N PHE A 339 4.34 -15.70 1.16
CA PHE A 339 5.46 -14.90 1.64
C PHE A 339 6.53 -15.79 2.30
N TYR A 340 7.80 -15.48 2.06
CA TYR A 340 8.96 -16.21 2.54
C TYR A 340 10.00 -15.23 3.10
N ASN A 341 10.74 -15.65 4.12
CA ASN A 341 11.90 -14.88 4.57
C ASN A 341 12.93 -14.72 3.45
N ASN A 342 13.20 -15.78 2.69
CA ASN A 342 14.10 -15.76 1.54
C ASN A 342 13.57 -16.61 0.39
N ALA A 343 13.92 -16.22 -0.83
CA ALA A 343 13.83 -17.02 -2.05
C ALA A 343 15.20 -17.07 -2.74
N THR A 344 15.52 -18.21 -3.35
CA THR A 344 16.69 -18.33 -4.22
C THR A 344 16.27 -18.08 -5.66
N VAL A 345 16.80 -17.04 -6.29
CA VAL A 345 16.45 -16.68 -7.67
C VAL A 345 17.67 -16.87 -8.57
N THR A 346 17.55 -17.71 -9.59
CA THR A 346 18.58 -17.87 -10.61
C THR A 346 18.25 -17.02 -11.83
N ILE A 347 19.09 -16.03 -12.13
CA ILE A 347 18.90 -15.12 -13.26
C ILE A 347 19.56 -15.71 -14.51
N GLY A 348 18.76 -15.92 -15.56
CA GLY A 348 19.24 -16.35 -16.86
C GLY A 348 20.00 -15.24 -17.59
N SER A 349 20.92 -15.62 -18.49
CA SER A 349 21.63 -14.63 -19.32
C SER A 349 20.72 -13.92 -20.32
N ALA A 350 19.56 -14.49 -20.64
CA ALA A 350 18.56 -13.93 -21.55
C ALA A 350 17.44 -13.17 -20.81
N THR A 351 17.47 -13.12 -19.47
CA THR A 351 16.50 -12.35 -18.69
C THR A 351 16.63 -10.87 -19.06
N THR A 352 15.54 -10.27 -19.52
CA THR A 352 15.49 -8.84 -19.80
C THR A 352 15.46 -8.08 -18.48
N VAL A 353 16.20 -6.97 -18.40
CA VAL A 353 16.22 -6.13 -17.21
C VAL A 353 15.69 -4.75 -17.57
N SER A 354 14.70 -4.29 -16.82
CA SER A 354 14.11 -2.95 -16.97
C SER A 354 14.07 -2.24 -15.63
N GLN A 355 13.91 -0.93 -15.63
CA GLN A 355 13.67 -0.15 -14.43
C GLN A 355 12.23 0.37 -14.43
N ASP A 356 11.54 0.20 -13.32
CA ASP A 356 10.17 0.65 -13.17
C ASP A 356 10.09 2.19 -13.20
N GLY A 357 9.13 2.69 -13.98
CA GLY A 357 8.90 4.13 -14.16
C GLY A 357 9.96 4.88 -14.99
N VAL A 358 11.02 4.22 -15.46
CA VAL A 358 12.13 4.87 -16.16
C VAL A 358 12.51 4.10 -17.43
N MET A 359 12.58 4.79 -18.57
CA MET A 359 13.14 4.24 -19.80
C MET A 359 14.67 4.17 -19.74
N ALA A 360 15.19 3.30 -18.88
CA ALA A 360 16.61 3.01 -18.79
C ALA A 360 17.08 2.17 -19.98
N SER A 361 18.34 2.35 -20.39
CA SER A 361 18.97 1.58 -21.46
C SER A 361 20.23 0.88 -20.94
N GLY A 362 20.62 -0.23 -21.58
CA GLY A 362 21.84 -0.95 -21.23
C GLY A 362 21.78 -1.74 -19.91
N LEU A 363 20.58 -1.91 -19.34
CA LEU A 363 20.40 -2.77 -18.17
C LEU A 363 20.59 -4.24 -18.57
N THR A 364 21.29 -4.97 -17.70
CA THR A 364 21.58 -6.40 -17.88
C THR A 364 21.42 -7.11 -16.55
N PRO A 365 21.47 -8.46 -16.49
CA PRO A 365 21.54 -9.18 -15.23
C PRO A 365 22.65 -8.71 -14.27
N ALA A 366 23.73 -8.08 -14.76
CA ALA A 366 24.77 -7.50 -13.91
C ALA A 366 24.34 -6.20 -13.19
N SER A 367 23.27 -5.54 -13.65
CA SER A 367 22.71 -4.33 -13.04
C SER A 367 22.02 -4.60 -11.70
N ILE A 368 21.69 -5.86 -11.38
CA ILE A 368 21.05 -6.24 -10.12
C ILE A 368 22.11 -6.36 -9.02
N SER A 369 21.98 -5.69 -7.88
CA SER A 369 22.96 -5.75 -6.80
C SER A 369 22.30 -5.89 -5.43
N VAL A 370 23.11 -6.10 -4.39
CA VAL A 370 22.64 -6.29 -3.01
C VAL A 370 22.02 -4.98 -2.50
N GLY A 371 20.78 -5.06 -2.02
CA GLY A 371 19.94 -3.94 -1.60
C GLY A 371 18.89 -3.52 -2.63
N GLN A 372 18.92 -4.09 -3.83
CA GLN A 372 17.99 -3.73 -4.91
C GLN A 372 16.63 -4.39 -4.70
N GLN A 373 15.56 -3.59 -4.65
CA GLN A 373 14.18 -4.05 -4.74
C GLN A 373 13.87 -4.45 -6.19
N LEU A 374 13.24 -5.60 -6.39
CA LEU A 374 12.92 -6.09 -7.72
C LEU A 374 11.73 -7.03 -7.75
N ASP A 375 11.20 -7.23 -8.95
CA ASP A 375 10.20 -8.23 -9.32
C ASP A 375 10.77 -9.05 -10.49
N VAL A 376 10.86 -10.36 -10.33
CA VAL A 376 11.43 -11.28 -11.33
C VAL A 376 10.40 -12.29 -11.74
N SER A 377 10.18 -12.43 -13.05
CA SER A 377 9.40 -13.52 -13.62
C SER A 377 10.25 -14.76 -13.86
N GLY A 378 9.64 -15.93 -13.70
CA GLY A 378 10.31 -17.21 -13.85
C GLY A 378 9.38 -18.39 -13.70
N GLN A 379 9.98 -19.54 -13.42
CA GLN A 379 9.28 -20.75 -13.00
C GLN A 379 9.64 -21.06 -11.55
N CYS A 380 8.64 -21.14 -10.68
CA CYS A 380 8.86 -21.43 -9.27
C CYS A 380 9.06 -22.92 -8.99
N SER A 381 9.71 -23.21 -7.86
CA SER A 381 9.73 -24.51 -7.21
C SER A 381 9.88 -24.35 -5.70
N VAL A 382 9.30 -25.27 -4.94
CA VAL A 382 9.45 -25.33 -3.48
C VAL A 382 9.98 -26.72 -3.14
N ASP A 383 11.08 -26.77 -2.39
CA ASP A 383 11.66 -28.04 -1.97
C ASP A 383 10.88 -28.68 -0.79
N SER A 384 11.28 -29.90 -0.39
CA SER A 384 10.63 -30.61 0.72
C SER A 384 10.81 -29.93 2.09
N ALA A 385 11.73 -28.98 2.21
CA ALA A 385 11.95 -28.18 3.42
C ALA A 385 11.16 -26.85 3.39
N GLY A 386 10.43 -26.58 2.30
CA GLY A 386 9.65 -25.35 2.13
C GLY A 386 10.46 -24.16 1.60
N ASN A 387 11.68 -24.38 1.09
CA ASN A 387 12.48 -23.30 0.53
C ASN A 387 12.01 -22.96 -0.89
N LEU A 388 11.73 -21.67 -1.14
CA LEU A 388 11.34 -21.17 -2.45
C LEU A 388 12.57 -20.97 -3.34
N SER A 389 12.47 -21.46 -4.58
CA SER A 389 13.37 -21.11 -5.67
C SER A 389 12.60 -20.63 -6.90
N LEU A 390 13.17 -19.69 -7.65
CA LEU A 390 12.65 -19.21 -8.94
C LEU A 390 13.76 -19.30 -9.99
N ASP A 391 13.48 -20.00 -11.09
CA ASP A 391 14.35 -20.04 -12.26
C ASP A 391 13.87 -19.03 -13.31
N ALA A 392 14.64 -17.96 -13.51
CA ALA A 392 14.37 -16.91 -14.49
C ALA A 392 15.15 -17.13 -15.81
N ALA A 393 15.62 -18.34 -16.09
CA ALA A 393 16.20 -18.70 -17.39
C ALA A 393 15.13 -19.06 -18.44
N THR A 394 13.96 -19.54 -18.01
CA THR A 394 12.87 -19.96 -18.90
C THR A 394 11.52 -19.47 -18.39
N CYS A 395 10.84 -18.66 -19.20
CA CYS A 395 9.46 -18.26 -18.96
C CYS A 395 8.56 -18.82 -20.07
N MET A 396 7.33 -19.14 -19.71
CA MET A 396 6.38 -19.82 -20.59
C MET A 396 5.03 -19.13 -20.53
N VAL A 397 4.61 -18.54 -21.64
CA VAL A 397 3.32 -17.84 -21.76
C VAL A 397 2.46 -18.58 -22.77
N GLY A 398 1.37 -19.19 -22.31
CA GLY A 398 0.50 -20.01 -23.16
C GLY A 398 1.23 -21.19 -23.84
N GLY A 399 2.29 -21.72 -23.22
CA GLY A 399 3.12 -22.78 -23.81
C GLY A 399 4.21 -22.29 -24.77
N THR A 400 4.34 -20.98 -24.97
CA THR A 400 5.39 -20.38 -25.81
C THR A 400 6.54 -19.90 -24.94
N PRO A 401 7.80 -20.27 -25.26
CA PRO A 401 8.97 -19.70 -24.60
C PRO A 401 9.04 -18.19 -24.82
N THR A 402 9.06 -17.44 -23.72
CA THR A 402 9.17 -15.98 -23.70
C THR A 402 10.35 -15.62 -22.81
N PRO A 403 11.13 -14.55 -23.12
CA PRO A 403 12.15 -14.07 -22.19
C PRO A 403 11.54 -13.75 -20.82
N CYS A 404 12.18 -14.24 -19.76
CA CYS A 404 11.88 -13.78 -18.41
C CYS A 404 12.31 -12.33 -18.22
N GLN A 405 11.73 -11.68 -17.22
CA GLN A 405 11.93 -10.28 -16.94
C GLN A 405 12.41 -10.11 -15.50
N ALA A 406 13.31 -9.16 -15.27
CA ALA A 406 13.66 -8.64 -13.96
C ALA A 406 13.43 -7.13 -13.97
N ARG A 407 12.43 -6.68 -13.22
CA ARG A 407 12.07 -5.28 -13.08
C ARG A 407 12.70 -4.72 -11.82
N LEU A 408 13.56 -3.73 -11.97
CA LEU A 408 14.19 -3.01 -10.86
C LEU A 408 13.21 -1.93 -10.39
N ALA A 409 12.78 -2.03 -9.14
CA ALA A 409 11.99 -0.98 -8.50
C ALA A 409 12.89 -0.02 -7.72
N SER A 410 12.39 1.18 -7.43
CA SER A 410 13.09 2.08 -6.50
C SER A 410 13.27 1.38 -5.15
N SER A 411 14.49 1.38 -4.64
CA SER A 411 14.80 0.89 -3.29
C SER A 411 14.81 2.08 -2.34
N ARG A 412 14.25 1.90 -1.14
CA ARG A 412 14.30 2.92 -0.09
C ARG A 412 15.36 2.58 0.93
N ILE A 413 16.17 3.57 1.31
CA ILE A 413 17.15 3.47 2.38
C ILE A 413 16.79 4.49 3.46
N TRP A 414 16.75 4.04 4.70
CA TRP A 414 16.78 4.94 5.85
C TRP A 414 18.17 4.95 6.44
N GLY A 415 18.71 6.13 6.72
CA GLY A 415 20.04 6.27 7.30
C GLY A 415 20.25 7.62 7.95
N THR A 416 21.22 7.71 8.86
CA THR A 416 21.67 9.00 9.40
C THR A 416 22.84 9.55 8.59
N LEU A 417 22.76 10.84 8.25
CA LEU A 417 23.81 11.52 7.49
C LEU A 417 25.11 11.60 8.29
N SER A 418 26.19 11.00 7.77
CA SER A 418 27.52 11.16 8.35
C SER A 418 28.21 12.41 7.82
N SER A 419 28.16 12.61 6.50
CA SER A 419 28.73 13.77 5.82
C SER A 419 28.12 13.94 4.43
N ALA A 420 28.10 15.17 3.90
CA ALA A 420 27.71 15.44 2.53
C ALA A 420 28.59 16.51 1.87
N THR A 421 28.72 16.39 0.55
CA THR A 421 29.27 17.39 -0.36
C THR A 421 28.35 17.48 -1.57
N PRO A 422 28.38 18.55 -2.39
CA PRO A 422 27.56 18.61 -3.58
C PRO A 422 27.74 17.36 -4.47
N GLY A 423 26.64 16.64 -4.71
CA GLY A 423 26.61 15.40 -5.50
C GLY A 423 26.97 14.10 -4.76
N SER A 424 27.30 14.15 -3.46
CA SER A 424 27.58 12.94 -2.69
C SER A 424 27.21 13.06 -1.21
N ALA A 425 26.65 12.00 -0.65
CA ALA A 425 26.42 11.83 0.78
C ALA A 425 26.98 10.50 1.27
N VAL A 426 27.33 10.45 2.55
CA VAL A 426 27.71 9.21 3.25
C VAL A 426 26.71 8.99 4.37
N LEU A 427 26.10 7.80 4.39
CA LEU A 427 25.09 7.43 5.38
C LEU A 427 25.57 6.30 6.29
N ASP A 428 25.16 6.35 7.55
CA ASP A 428 25.04 5.16 8.38
C ASP A 428 23.62 4.60 8.19
N VAL A 429 23.53 3.47 7.51
CA VAL A 429 22.27 2.87 7.05
C VAL A 429 21.57 2.14 8.19
N LEU A 430 20.30 2.46 8.41
CA LEU A 430 19.43 1.83 9.39
C LEU A 430 18.58 0.72 8.77
N THR A 431 18.04 0.95 7.57
CA THR A 431 17.30 -0.05 6.80
C THR A 431 17.54 0.09 5.30
N ILE A 432 17.45 -1.03 4.58
CA ILE A 432 17.32 -1.12 3.14
C ILE A 432 16.01 -1.87 2.85
N GLY A 433 15.09 -1.21 2.15
CA GLY A 433 13.67 -1.54 2.24
C GLY A 433 13.23 -1.49 3.71
N ASN A 434 12.62 -2.58 4.18
CA ASN A 434 12.15 -2.73 5.55
C ASN A 434 13.12 -3.50 6.47
N PHE A 435 14.34 -3.81 6.01
CA PHE A 435 15.26 -4.71 6.71
C PHE A 435 16.53 -4.00 7.16
N ALA A 436 17.01 -4.34 8.36
CA ALA A 436 18.28 -3.84 8.86
C ALA A 436 19.48 -4.40 8.08
N PRO A 437 20.60 -3.67 7.94
CA PRO A 437 21.78 -4.11 7.19
C PRO A 437 22.35 -5.46 7.59
N ALA A 438 22.15 -5.91 8.83
CA ALA A 438 22.57 -7.22 9.31
C ALA A 438 21.95 -8.39 8.52
N GLY A 439 20.82 -8.17 7.84
CA GLY A 439 20.19 -9.14 6.94
C GLY A 439 20.83 -9.25 5.56
N PHE A 440 21.85 -8.44 5.24
CA PHE A 440 22.46 -8.33 3.92
C PHE A 440 23.92 -8.78 3.91
N ASN A 441 24.33 -9.40 2.82
CA ASN A 441 25.71 -9.74 2.52
C ASN A 441 26.20 -8.93 1.31
N PHE A 442 26.95 -7.86 1.58
CA PHE A 442 27.46 -6.96 0.55
C PHE A 442 28.68 -7.50 -0.22
N ALA A 443 29.15 -8.72 0.04
CA ALA A 443 30.32 -9.26 -0.65
C ALA A 443 30.17 -9.18 -2.19
N GLY A 444 31.20 -8.66 -2.85
CA GLY A 444 31.26 -8.55 -4.32
C GLY A 444 30.52 -7.34 -4.92
N THR A 445 29.91 -6.47 -4.12
CA THR A 445 29.24 -5.26 -4.63
C THR A 445 30.21 -4.26 -5.28
N GLY A 446 31.49 -4.29 -4.94
CA GLY A 446 32.50 -3.41 -5.51
C GLY A 446 33.87 -3.48 -4.83
N ALA A 447 34.73 -2.50 -5.14
CA ALA A 447 36.07 -2.34 -4.57
C ALA A 447 36.34 -0.86 -4.20
N PRO A 448 36.24 -0.47 -2.91
CA PRO A 448 35.89 -1.30 -1.76
C PRO A 448 34.45 -1.84 -1.83
N VAL A 449 34.20 -2.92 -1.08
CA VAL A 449 32.85 -3.45 -0.89
C VAL A 449 31.99 -2.42 -0.17
N ALA A 450 30.72 -2.29 -0.58
CA ALA A 450 29.76 -1.39 0.06
C ALA A 450 29.69 -1.63 1.57
N ASN A 451 29.76 -0.55 2.36
CA ASN A 451 29.77 -0.61 3.81
C ASN A 451 28.53 0.13 4.35
N PRO A 452 27.55 -0.55 4.97
CA PRO A 452 26.34 0.11 5.46
C PRO A 452 26.61 1.20 6.52
N ALA A 453 27.72 1.12 7.27
CA ALA A 453 28.09 2.16 8.25
C ALA A 453 28.80 3.38 7.62
N ALA A 454 29.12 3.32 6.32
CA ALA A 454 29.75 4.40 5.56
C ALA A 454 29.28 4.34 4.10
N TYR A 455 27.96 4.22 3.91
CA TYR A 455 27.35 3.89 2.63
C TYR A 455 27.39 5.09 1.70
N ALA A 456 28.06 4.93 0.56
CA ALA A 456 28.33 6.01 -0.38
C ALA A 456 27.15 6.24 -1.32
N VAL A 457 26.48 7.37 -1.17
CA VAL A 457 25.33 7.76 -1.99
C VAL A 457 25.77 8.83 -2.99
N ASN A 458 25.54 8.58 -4.28
CA ASN A 458 25.56 9.60 -5.31
C ASN A 458 24.22 10.32 -5.28
N THR A 459 24.25 11.62 -4.94
CA THR A 459 23.04 12.45 -4.83
C THR A 459 22.79 13.27 -6.09
N GLY A 460 23.72 13.24 -7.07
CA GLY A 460 23.60 13.95 -8.33
C GLY A 460 23.41 15.45 -8.13
N THR A 461 22.21 15.95 -8.45
CA THR A 461 21.84 17.37 -8.26
C THR A 461 21.14 17.65 -6.93
N LEU A 462 20.84 16.62 -6.13
CA LEU A 462 20.29 16.76 -4.78
C LEU A 462 21.45 17.14 -3.86
N ASP A 463 21.43 18.36 -3.31
CA ASP A 463 22.53 18.89 -2.51
C ASP A 463 22.20 18.85 -1.02
N GLU A 464 22.81 17.88 -0.33
CA GLU A 464 22.68 17.69 1.12
C GLU A 464 23.82 18.35 1.91
N SER A 465 24.71 19.13 1.28
CA SER A 465 25.88 19.73 1.95
C SER A 465 25.53 20.74 3.04
N GLY A 466 24.31 21.29 3.00
CA GLY A 466 23.75 22.16 4.05
C GLY A 466 23.05 21.42 5.19
N VAL A 467 22.89 20.10 5.09
CA VAL A 467 22.20 19.29 6.09
C VAL A 467 23.18 18.86 7.19
N ALA A 468 22.75 18.99 8.45
CA ALA A 468 23.59 18.65 9.59
C ALA A 468 23.85 17.13 9.67
N ALA A 469 25.04 16.75 10.14
CA ALA A 469 25.33 15.35 10.47
C ALA A 469 24.34 14.81 11.53
N SER A 470 24.15 13.50 11.55
CA SER A 470 23.15 12.75 12.33
C SER A 470 21.69 13.01 11.93
N THR A 471 21.43 13.82 10.90
CA THR A 471 20.06 13.99 10.38
C THR A 471 19.58 12.68 9.76
N LEU A 472 18.38 12.23 10.17
CA LEU A 472 17.73 11.07 9.57
C LEU A 472 17.23 11.42 8.17
N LEU A 473 17.59 10.60 7.18
CA LEU A 473 17.20 10.75 5.79
C LEU A 473 16.48 9.47 5.31
N ALA A 474 15.43 9.67 4.52
CA ALA A 474 14.86 8.67 3.64
C ALA A 474 15.37 8.94 2.22
N VAL A 475 16.00 7.94 1.61
CA VAL A 475 16.62 8.05 0.29
C VAL A 475 16.02 7.01 -0.63
N ASP A 476 15.39 7.45 -1.71
CA ASP A 476 14.84 6.60 -2.76
C ASP A 476 15.76 6.63 -3.98
N GLY A 477 15.94 5.48 -4.63
CA GLY A 477 16.80 5.37 -5.81
C GLY A 477 17.17 3.94 -6.16
N LEU A 478 18.27 3.79 -6.89
CA LEU A 478 18.74 2.50 -7.42
C LEU A 478 20.11 2.14 -6.81
N VAL A 479 20.32 0.85 -6.54
CA VAL A 479 21.63 0.35 -6.13
C VAL A 479 22.56 0.32 -7.34
N SER A 480 23.84 0.63 -7.13
CA SER A 480 24.85 0.48 -8.18
C SER A 480 24.93 -0.96 -8.70
N PRO A 481 25.22 -1.17 -10.00
CA PRO A 481 25.42 -2.50 -10.56
C PRO A 481 26.41 -3.36 -9.75
N PHE A 482 26.22 -4.68 -9.77
CA PHE A 482 27.07 -5.56 -8.98
C PHE A 482 28.53 -5.48 -9.43
N GLY A 483 29.43 -5.24 -8.48
CA GLY A 483 30.86 -5.04 -8.72
C GLY A 483 31.25 -3.60 -9.09
N ALA A 484 30.30 -2.67 -9.17
CA ALA A 484 30.54 -1.29 -9.58
C ALA A 484 30.64 -0.28 -8.43
N ALA A 485 30.39 -0.69 -7.18
CA ALA A 485 30.58 0.20 -6.04
C ALA A 485 32.07 0.57 -5.84
N PRO A 486 32.37 1.80 -5.36
CA PRO A 486 31.47 2.92 -5.08
C PRO A 486 31.15 3.82 -6.32
N PRO A 487 30.07 4.64 -6.30
CA PRO A 487 29.10 4.80 -5.22
C PRO A 487 28.28 3.52 -5.01
N ASP A 488 27.70 3.33 -3.83
CA ASP A 488 26.89 2.17 -3.51
C ASP A 488 25.44 2.35 -4.01
N PHE A 489 24.99 3.60 -4.12
CA PHE A 489 23.62 3.96 -4.43
C PHE A 489 23.50 5.25 -5.22
N HIS A 490 22.51 5.32 -6.11
CA HIS A 490 22.17 6.50 -6.89
C HIS A 490 20.79 7.02 -6.46
N ALA A 491 20.79 8.11 -5.71
CA ALA A 491 19.56 8.72 -5.20
C ALA A 491 18.79 9.44 -6.32
N THR A 492 17.49 9.20 -6.37
CA THR A 492 16.53 9.95 -7.20
C THR A 492 15.68 10.90 -6.37
N ALA A 493 15.52 10.63 -5.08
CA ALA A 493 14.89 11.53 -4.12
C ALA A 493 15.51 11.38 -2.73
N ILE A 494 15.56 12.48 -1.99
CA ILE A 494 15.99 12.51 -0.59
C ILE A 494 14.95 13.33 0.18
N ALA A 495 14.49 12.78 1.31
CA ALA A 495 13.60 13.46 2.23
C ALA A 495 14.20 13.43 3.64
N LEU A 496 14.05 14.54 4.36
CA LEU A 496 14.37 14.59 5.79
C LEU A 496 13.35 13.72 6.55
N GLY A 497 13.78 12.98 7.56
CA GLY A 497 12.87 12.20 8.41
C GLY A 497 11.82 13.04 9.15
N THR A 498 12.06 14.33 9.32
CA THR A 498 11.07 15.27 9.87
C THR A 498 10.05 15.76 8.84
N ALA A 499 10.25 15.46 7.55
CA ALA A 499 9.33 15.77 6.46
C ALA A 499 8.53 14.53 6.02
N THR A 500 8.91 13.34 6.48
CA THR A 500 8.20 12.07 6.25
C THR A 500 7.20 11.80 7.37
N GLU A 501 6.09 11.15 7.04
CA GLU A 501 5.04 10.79 8.00
C GLU A 501 5.60 10.08 9.25
N GLN A 502 5.14 10.49 10.44
CA GLN A 502 5.50 9.87 11.71
C GLN A 502 4.28 9.22 12.34
N ARG A 503 4.51 8.05 12.96
CA ARG A 503 3.48 7.26 13.63
C ARG A 503 3.71 7.28 15.13
N LEU A 504 2.72 7.72 15.88
CA LEU A 504 2.68 7.58 17.32
C LEU A 504 1.86 6.35 17.69
N VAL A 505 2.39 5.52 18.59
CA VAL A 505 1.69 4.36 19.13
C VAL A 505 1.82 4.35 20.65
N VAL A 506 0.69 4.25 21.34
CA VAL A 506 0.62 4.05 22.79
C VAL A 506 -0.29 2.88 23.07
N GLU A 507 0.21 1.93 23.87
CA GLU A 507 -0.52 0.74 24.29
C GLU A 507 -0.73 0.74 25.79
N TRP A 508 -1.94 0.33 26.20
CA TRP A 508 -2.27 0.01 27.57
C TRP A 508 -2.51 -1.49 27.71
N VAL A 509 -1.74 -2.11 28.59
CA VAL A 509 -1.77 -3.55 28.88
C VAL A 509 -2.78 -3.86 30.01
N ASN A 510 -2.81 -5.11 30.48
CA ASN A 510 -3.65 -5.54 31.61
C ASN A 510 -5.15 -5.24 31.43
N GLY A 511 -5.64 -5.33 30.19
CA GLY A 511 -7.04 -5.06 29.87
C GLY A 511 -7.37 -3.58 29.64
N GLY A 512 -6.37 -2.71 29.45
CA GLY A 512 -6.56 -1.33 28.98
C GLY A 512 -6.81 -0.31 30.10
N ALA A 513 -7.04 0.96 29.73
CA ALA A 513 -7.19 2.08 30.65
C ALA A 513 -8.52 2.83 30.47
N THR A 514 -9.22 3.08 31.58
CA THR A 514 -10.46 3.89 31.62
C THR A 514 -10.20 5.39 31.71
N ALA A 515 -9.01 5.79 32.18
CA ALA A 515 -8.55 7.18 32.25
C ALA A 515 -7.10 7.31 31.69
N PRO A 516 -6.92 7.19 30.36
CA PRO A 516 -5.59 7.18 29.74
C PRO A 516 -4.99 8.58 29.51
N PHE A 517 -5.77 9.64 29.70
CA PHE A 517 -5.38 11.01 29.37
C PHE A 517 -5.41 11.92 30.60
N THR A 518 -4.42 12.80 30.73
CA THR A 518 -4.47 13.94 31.66
C THR A 518 -5.31 15.09 31.10
N SER A 519 -5.47 15.14 29.77
CA SER A 519 -6.35 16.08 29.06
C SER A 519 -6.85 15.45 27.76
N ALA A 520 -8.15 15.59 27.50
CA ALA A 520 -8.77 15.20 26.23
C ALA A 520 -9.86 16.22 25.84
N ASN A 521 -9.56 17.09 24.88
CA ASN A 521 -10.47 18.15 24.44
C ASN A 521 -10.23 18.54 22.98
N THR A 522 -10.89 19.60 22.51
CA THR A 522 -10.78 20.06 21.10
C THR A 522 -9.40 20.58 20.72
N SER A 523 -8.56 20.96 21.69
CA SER A 523 -7.16 21.33 21.48
C SER A 523 -6.24 20.12 21.38
N GLY A 524 -6.67 18.93 21.79
CA GLY A 524 -5.90 17.69 21.65
C GLY A 524 -6.02 16.73 22.83
N LEU A 525 -5.20 15.68 22.76
CA LEU A 525 -5.06 14.62 23.75
C LEU A 525 -3.68 14.70 24.41
N VAL A 526 -3.58 14.46 25.71
CA VAL A 526 -2.32 14.34 26.44
C VAL A 526 -2.34 13.03 27.21
N VAL A 527 -1.49 12.09 26.86
CA VAL A 527 -1.39 10.79 27.54
C VAL A 527 -0.92 10.97 28.98
N ASP A 528 -1.54 10.23 29.88
CA ASP A 528 -1.04 10.06 31.24
C ASP A 528 0.09 9.01 31.24
N LEU A 529 1.33 9.51 31.19
CA LEU A 529 2.53 8.66 31.22
C LEU A 529 2.76 7.95 32.57
N SER A 530 1.99 8.32 33.60
CA SER A 530 2.01 7.68 34.92
C SER A 530 0.93 6.61 35.10
N ASN A 531 0.08 6.41 34.09
CA ASN A 531 -1.00 5.43 34.14
C ASN A 531 -0.45 4.02 34.43
N ALA A 532 -1.02 3.35 35.44
CA ALA A 532 -0.54 2.04 35.89
C ALA A 532 -0.63 0.92 34.84
N ASN A 533 -1.50 1.08 33.84
CA ASN A 533 -1.69 0.13 32.75
C ASN A 533 -0.90 0.51 31.50
N LEU A 534 -0.11 1.59 31.51
CA LEU A 534 0.72 1.96 30.36
C LEU A 534 1.77 0.87 30.07
N GLY A 535 1.74 0.34 28.87
CA GLY A 535 2.65 -0.71 28.39
C GLY A 535 4.04 -0.20 28.04
N SER A 536 4.86 -1.08 27.45
CA SER A 536 6.19 -0.72 26.92
C SER A 536 6.13 0.03 25.59
N VAL A 537 4.98 0.01 24.89
CA VAL A 537 4.76 0.75 23.65
C VAL A 537 4.19 2.12 23.97
N HIS A 538 5.01 3.16 23.84
CA HIS A 538 4.65 4.56 24.05
C HIS A 538 5.65 5.47 23.32
N HIS A 539 5.66 5.39 22.00
CA HIS A 539 6.70 6.01 21.17
C HIS A 539 6.14 6.70 19.93
N ILE A 540 6.97 7.56 19.33
CA ILE A 540 6.81 8.08 17.98
C ILE A 540 7.89 7.44 17.11
N VAL A 541 7.51 6.85 15.97
CA VAL A 541 8.43 6.23 15.01
C VAL A 541 8.34 6.96 13.68
N THR A 542 9.51 7.23 13.08
CA THR A 542 9.65 7.74 11.71
C THR A 542 10.04 6.64 10.72
N VAL A 543 10.92 5.72 11.12
CA VAL A 543 11.45 4.66 10.25
C VAL A 543 10.49 3.45 10.26
N PRO A 544 9.85 3.09 9.13
CA PRO A 544 8.95 1.94 9.08
C PRO A 544 9.67 0.60 9.32
N GLY A 545 8.89 -0.42 9.68
CA GLY A 545 9.34 -1.82 9.66
C GLY A 545 10.38 -2.18 10.72
N THR A 546 10.51 -1.40 11.79
CA THR A 546 11.44 -1.70 12.89
C THR A 546 10.73 -1.85 14.22
N LEU A 547 10.99 -2.98 14.88
CA LEU A 547 10.60 -3.22 16.27
C LEU A 547 11.70 -2.81 17.27
N ASP A 548 12.86 -2.37 16.76
CA ASP A 548 13.97 -1.87 17.58
C ASP A 548 13.77 -0.39 17.87
N LEU A 549 13.14 -0.12 19.01
CA LEU A 549 12.79 1.23 19.46
C LEU A 549 13.97 2.05 19.97
N THR A 550 15.19 1.52 19.92
CA THR A 550 16.41 2.24 20.33
C THR A 550 17.07 3.01 19.18
N ARG A 551 16.57 2.83 17.95
CA ARG A 551 17.15 3.39 16.73
C ARG A 551 16.86 4.89 16.55
N PRO A 552 17.73 5.62 15.83
CA PRO A 552 17.42 6.98 15.39
C PRO A 552 16.08 7.03 14.65
N GLY A 553 15.31 8.09 14.89
CA GLY A 553 13.94 8.21 14.38
C GLY A 553 12.86 7.59 15.27
N THR A 554 13.23 7.07 16.45
CA THR A 554 12.28 6.69 17.51
C THR A 554 12.38 7.64 18.69
N TYR A 555 11.23 8.11 19.18
CA TYR A 555 11.12 8.98 20.35
C TYR A 555 10.24 8.32 21.40
N ASP A 556 10.83 7.88 22.51
CA ASP A 556 10.10 7.41 23.68
C ASP A 556 9.44 8.61 24.40
N LEU A 557 8.12 8.55 24.58
CA LEU A 557 7.35 9.61 25.23
C LEU A 557 7.77 9.86 26.68
N LYS A 558 8.34 8.87 27.40
CA LYS A 558 8.85 9.03 28.77
C LYS A 558 10.21 9.72 28.83
N LEU A 559 10.96 9.73 27.74
CA LEU A 559 12.23 10.44 27.65
C LEU A 559 12.05 11.91 27.22
N LEU A 560 10.85 12.27 26.76
CA LEU A 560 10.50 13.67 26.51
C LEU A 560 10.30 14.44 27.82
N PRO A 561 10.60 15.76 27.86
CA PRO A 561 10.47 16.56 29.09
C PRO A 561 9.06 16.52 29.70
N THR A 562 8.04 16.50 28.85
CA THR A 562 6.63 16.28 29.21
C THR A 562 5.94 15.52 28.09
N SER A 563 4.85 14.81 28.40
CA SER A 563 4.00 14.21 27.35
C SER A 563 3.57 15.31 26.36
N PRO A 564 3.90 15.19 25.07
CA PRO A 564 3.49 16.18 24.09
C PRO A 564 1.97 16.11 23.92
N PRO A 565 1.27 17.25 23.80
CA PRO A 565 -0.10 17.25 23.31
C PRO A 565 -0.14 16.72 21.87
N PHE A 566 -1.04 15.78 21.63
CA PHE A 566 -1.40 15.32 20.30
C PHE A 566 -2.59 16.13 19.83
N THR A 567 -2.35 17.05 18.91
CA THR A 567 -3.33 18.02 18.46
C THR A 567 -3.62 17.85 16.98
N ILE A 568 -4.83 18.18 16.57
CA ILE A 568 -5.17 18.31 15.16
C ILE A 568 -5.11 19.78 14.70
N VAL A 569 -4.78 20.70 15.60
CA VAL A 569 -4.57 22.11 15.28
C VAL A 569 -3.32 22.21 14.42
N GLY A 570 -3.47 22.75 13.21
CA GLY A 570 -2.40 22.83 12.21
C GLY A 570 -2.42 21.69 11.19
N ALA A 571 -3.24 20.65 11.38
CA ALA A 571 -3.47 19.64 10.35
C ALA A 571 -4.44 20.16 9.27
N ALA A 572 -4.24 19.71 8.03
CA ALA A 572 -5.15 19.98 6.92
C ALA A 572 -6.52 19.35 7.21
N GLN A 573 -7.56 20.18 7.36
CA GLN A 573 -8.89 19.73 7.79
C GLN A 573 -9.51 18.71 6.82
N ALA A 574 -9.21 18.81 5.52
CA ALA A 574 -9.69 17.88 4.50
C ALA A 574 -9.13 16.45 4.67
N ASP A 575 -8.00 16.32 5.35
CA ASP A 575 -7.27 15.06 5.52
C ASP A 575 -7.51 14.40 6.88
N LEU A 576 -8.31 15.03 7.75
CA LEU A 576 -8.57 14.51 9.09
C LEU A 576 -9.25 13.15 9.04
N ARG A 577 -8.65 12.18 9.74
CA ARG A 577 -9.20 10.84 9.96
C ARG A 577 -9.24 10.56 11.45
N LEU A 578 -10.37 10.81 12.08
CA LEU A 578 -10.54 10.64 13.52
C LEU A 578 -11.50 9.49 13.76
N SER A 579 -11.15 8.57 14.65
CA SER A 579 -11.98 7.39 14.90
C SER A 579 -11.88 6.88 16.34
N ILE A 580 -12.98 6.29 16.82
CA ILE A 580 -13.09 5.69 18.15
C ILE A 580 -13.93 4.42 18.04
N GLY A 581 -13.47 3.31 18.64
CA GLY A 581 -14.34 2.17 18.90
C GLY A 581 -13.63 0.82 18.96
N SER A 582 -14.40 -0.25 18.73
CA SER A 582 -13.93 -1.62 18.61
C SER A 582 -14.91 -2.44 17.78
N THR A 583 -14.53 -3.67 17.43
CA THR A 583 -15.42 -4.64 16.75
C THR A 583 -16.51 -5.20 17.67
N THR A 584 -16.39 -5.03 18.98
CA THR A 584 -17.34 -5.55 19.97
C THR A 584 -18.45 -4.55 20.32
N LEU A 585 -18.23 -3.26 20.10
CA LEU A 585 -19.24 -2.24 20.31
C LEU A 585 -20.41 -2.40 19.33
N THR A 586 -21.64 -2.15 19.80
CA THR A 586 -22.84 -2.13 18.95
C THR A 586 -22.74 -1.12 17.80
N SER A 587 -22.04 0.00 18.00
CA SER A 587 -21.78 1.01 16.96
C SER A 587 -20.59 0.67 16.06
N GLY A 588 -19.83 -0.38 16.39
CA GLY A 588 -18.51 -0.64 15.84
C GLY A 588 -17.55 0.53 16.09
N ILE A 589 -16.76 0.83 15.07
CA ILE A 589 -15.86 1.98 15.02
C ILE A 589 -16.60 3.18 14.45
N SER A 590 -16.59 4.32 15.12
CA SER A 590 -17.18 5.57 14.61
C SER A 590 -16.09 6.48 14.06
N VAL A 591 -16.33 7.09 12.89
CA VAL A 591 -15.42 8.08 12.29
C VAL A 591 -15.98 9.49 12.39
N PHE A 592 -15.10 10.48 12.51
CA PHE A 592 -15.44 11.88 12.74
C PHE A 592 -14.66 12.80 11.81
N HIS A 593 -15.31 13.86 11.33
CA HIS A 593 -14.71 14.85 10.42
C HIS A 593 -14.40 16.19 11.11
N SER A 594 -14.55 16.27 12.44
CA SER A 594 -14.23 17.47 13.20
C SER A 594 -13.69 17.17 14.60
N ALA A 595 -12.84 18.06 15.11
CA ALA A 595 -12.28 18.00 16.46
C ALA A 595 -13.37 17.95 17.55
N SER A 596 -14.41 18.75 17.37
CA SER A 596 -15.49 18.90 18.35
C SER A 596 -16.32 17.63 18.47
N ALA A 597 -16.72 17.03 17.34
CA ALA A 597 -17.44 15.77 17.34
C ALA A 597 -16.61 14.63 17.94
N PHE A 598 -15.32 14.54 17.56
CA PHE A 598 -14.40 13.56 18.11
C PHE A 598 -14.19 13.72 19.62
N ALA A 599 -13.89 14.93 20.11
CA ALA A 599 -13.66 15.16 21.54
C ALA A 599 -14.93 14.90 22.39
N ALA A 600 -16.10 15.28 21.89
CA ALA A 600 -17.38 15.00 22.54
C ALA A 600 -17.65 13.49 22.62
N ALA A 601 -17.43 12.76 21.53
CA ALA A 601 -17.59 11.30 21.48
C ALA A 601 -16.56 10.57 22.35
N LEU A 602 -15.32 11.05 22.40
CA LEU A 602 -14.29 10.48 23.27
C LEU A 602 -14.66 10.64 24.74
N SER A 603 -15.14 11.82 25.13
CA SER A 603 -15.58 12.10 26.51
C SER A 603 -16.78 11.25 26.93
N SER A 604 -17.73 10.99 26.02
CA SER A 604 -18.87 10.11 26.31
C SER A 604 -18.47 8.63 26.36
N THR A 605 -17.48 8.24 25.56
CA THR A 605 -16.97 6.86 25.48
C THR A 605 -16.12 6.51 26.70
N LEU A 606 -15.23 7.40 27.14
CA LEU A 606 -14.37 7.23 28.32
C LEU A 606 -15.10 7.64 29.61
N ASN A 607 -16.23 6.98 29.86
CA ASN A 607 -17.10 7.22 31.01
C ASN A 607 -16.74 6.41 32.27
N GLY A 608 -15.55 5.79 32.30
CA GLY A 608 -15.11 4.90 33.37
C GLY A 608 -15.41 3.42 33.16
N THR A 609 -16.16 3.04 32.11
CA THR A 609 -16.45 1.63 31.78
C THR A 609 -15.60 1.12 30.62
N ASN A 610 -15.66 1.81 29.47
CA ASN A 610 -14.85 1.43 28.31
C ASN A 610 -13.37 1.69 28.58
N LYS A 611 -12.51 0.81 28.05
CA LYS A 611 -11.07 0.89 28.25
C LYS A 611 -10.39 1.10 26.91
N ILE A 612 -9.49 2.07 26.83
CA ILE A 612 -8.59 2.16 25.67
C ILE A 612 -7.50 1.12 25.86
N TYR A 613 -7.21 0.38 24.80
CA TYR A 613 -6.03 -0.48 24.78
C TYR A 613 -4.95 0.06 23.87
N ARG A 614 -5.32 0.84 22.85
CA ARG A 614 -4.35 1.38 21.91
C ARG A 614 -4.78 2.72 21.34
N LEU A 615 -3.82 3.62 21.28
CA LEU A 615 -3.91 4.91 20.60
C LEU A 615 -2.88 4.91 19.48
N VAL A 616 -3.34 5.13 18.26
CA VAL A 616 -2.48 5.35 17.11
C VAL A 616 -2.76 6.74 16.57
N ALA A 617 -1.71 7.49 16.28
CA ALA A 617 -1.82 8.75 15.58
C ALA A 617 -0.78 8.85 14.48
N VAL A 618 -1.14 9.53 13.40
CA VAL A 618 -0.28 9.76 12.24
C VAL A 618 -0.16 11.26 12.03
N GLY A 619 1.06 11.74 11.89
CA GLY A 619 1.33 13.17 11.92
C GLY A 619 2.81 13.53 11.94
N GLN A 620 3.11 14.66 12.57
CA GLN A 620 4.47 15.20 12.69
C GLN A 620 4.74 15.71 14.10
N LEU A 621 5.89 15.32 14.67
CA LEU A 621 6.42 15.91 15.89
C LEU A 621 7.10 17.24 15.60
N ASN A 622 6.54 18.33 16.12
CA ASN A 622 7.26 19.58 16.27
C ASN A 622 8.07 19.52 17.58
N ALA A 623 9.33 19.12 17.46
CA ALA A 623 10.23 18.98 18.61
C ALA A 623 10.47 20.32 19.35
N ALA A 624 10.50 21.45 18.63
CA ALA A 624 10.70 22.77 19.24
C ALA A 624 9.50 23.21 20.10
N ALA A 625 8.27 22.88 19.67
CA ALA A 625 7.05 23.17 20.40
C ALA A 625 6.59 22.01 21.33
N ASN A 626 7.33 20.89 21.36
CA ASN A 626 6.94 19.63 22.00
C ASN A 626 5.48 19.25 21.72
N THR A 627 5.05 19.33 20.45
CA THR A 627 3.66 19.07 20.04
C THR A 627 3.63 18.10 18.87
N PHE A 628 2.74 17.11 18.90
CA PHE A 628 2.51 16.21 17.77
C PHE A 628 1.25 16.67 17.02
N VAL A 629 1.42 17.10 15.77
CA VAL A 629 0.31 17.53 14.91
C VAL A 629 -0.18 16.33 14.11
N ALA A 630 -1.33 15.79 14.50
CA ALA A 630 -1.92 14.59 13.92
C ALA A 630 -2.93 14.92 12.81
N SER A 631 -2.80 14.26 11.67
CA SER A 631 -3.84 14.20 10.62
C SER A 631 -4.75 12.98 10.82
N ARG A 632 -4.28 11.95 11.53
CA ARG A 632 -5.09 10.76 11.87
C ARG A 632 -4.98 10.42 13.35
N ILE A 633 -6.10 10.04 13.96
CA ILE A 633 -6.16 9.52 15.33
C ILE A 633 -7.14 8.35 15.37
N SER A 634 -6.64 7.20 15.81
CA SER A 634 -7.40 5.97 16.05
C SER A 634 -7.37 5.63 17.53
N VAL A 635 -8.54 5.58 18.16
CA VAL A 635 -8.72 5.21 19.56
C VAL A 635 -9.39 3.84 19.63
N ALA A 636 -8.58 2.80 19.84
CA ALA A 636 -9.03 1.42 19.88
C ALA A 636 -9.34 0.97 21.31
N LEU A 637 -10.51 0.35 21.49
CA LEU A 637 -11.07 0.01 22.80
C LEU A 637 -11.11 -1.50 23.09
N TYR A 638 -11.01 -1.84 24.37
CA TYR A 638 -11.50 -3.07 24.99
C TYR A 638 -12.81 -2.80 25.74
N GLU A 639 -13.54 -3.87 26.04
CA GLU A 639 -14.53 -3.91 27.12
C GLU A 639 -13.93 -4.57 28.39
#